data_AF-A0A6I5SXY2-F1
#
_entry.id   AF-A0A6I5SXY2-F1
#
_cell.length_a   1.000
_cell.length_b   1.000
_cell.length_c   1.000
_cell.angle_alpha   90.00
_cell.angle_beta   90.00
_cell.angle_gamma   90.00
#
_symmetry.space_group_name_H-M   'P 1'
#
loop_
_entity.id
_entity.type
_entity.pdbx_description
1 polymer ?
#
loop_
_entity_poly.entity_id
_entity_poly.type
_entity_poly.pdbx_seq_one_letter_code
_entity_poly.pdbx_strand_id
1 'polypeptide(L)'
;MIKDEKSKTIFEVEGAVTALLPAAEFRVKLDNEHEIICHVSGKVRRSKIRIIIGDRVLVEMSIYDRNAKKGRIIRRLKGTSDRTISK
;
A
#
# COMPACT_ATOMS: atom_id res chain seq x y z
N MET A 1 -18.95 -11.05 7.23
CA MET A 1 -18.92 -9.58 7.19
C MET A 1 -18.37 -9.11 8.51
N ILE A 2 -17.12 -8.67 8.56
CA ILE A 2 -16.50 -8.18 9.81
C ILE A 2 -16.39 -6.67 9.68
N LYS A 3 -17.24 -5.98 10.47
CA LYS A 3 -17.16 -4.55 10.75
C LYS A 3 -16.04 -4.36 11.75
N ASP A 4 -15.06 -3.52 11.42
CA ASP A 4 -14.11 -3.03 12.41
C ASP A 4 -14.23 -1.51 12.46
N GLU A 5 -15.16 -1.06 13.29
CA GLU A 5 -15.18 0.28 13.85
C GLU A 5 -14.19 0.30 15.01
N LYS A 6 -12.95 0.67 14.72
CA LYS A 6 -11.99 1.10 15.73
C LYS A 6 -11.38 2.40 15.25
N SER A 7 -11.33 3.37 16.15
CA SER A 7 -10.64 4.65 16.05
C SER A 7 -9.18 4.43 15.64
N LYS A 8 -8.95 4.28 14.34
CA LYS A 8 -7.67 3.87 13.77
C LYS A 8 -6.86 5.12 13.49
N THR A 9 -5.83 5.33 14.29
CA THR A 9 -4.66 6.06 13.83
C THR A 9 -4.03 5.22 12.72
N ILE A 10 -4.44 5.50 11.48
CA ILE A 10 -3.89 4.89 10.28
C ILE A 10 -2.59 5.62 9.99
N PHE A 11 -1.52 4.87 9.77
CA PHE A 11 -0.24 5.42 9.37
C PHE A 11 0.04 5.01 7.92
N GLU A 12 0.35 6.01 7.10
CA GLU A 12 0.67 5.85 5.69
C GLU A 12 2.19 5.73 5.54
N VAL A 13 2.64 4.68 4.86
CA VAL A 13 4.04 4.43 4.59
C VAL A 13 4.26 4.19 3.12
N GLU A 14 5.35 4.73 2.63
CA GLU A 14 5.80 4.53 1.26
C GLU A 14 6.74 3.33 1.19
N GLY A 15 6.66 2.60 0.08
CA GLY A 15 7.55 1.48 -0.15
C GLY A 15 7.58 1.08 -1.62
N ALA A 16 8.57 0.27 -1.97
CA ALA A 16 8.73 -0.28 -3.30
C ALA A 16 8.31 -1.76 -3.30
N VAL A 17 7.59 -2.18 -4.34
CA VAL A 17 7.20 -3.58 -4.50
C VAL A 17 8.40 -4.40 -4.96
N THR A 18 8.82 -5.38 -4.16
CA THR A 18 9.96 -6.26 -4.48
C THR A 18 9.53 -7.57 -5.13
N ALA A 19 8.38 -8.13 -4.75
CA ALA A 19 7.89 -9.38 -5.34
C ALA A 19 6.36 -9.51 -5.25
N LEU A 20 5.79 -10.31 -6.15
CA LEU A 20 4.39 -10.74 -6.10
C LEU A 20 4.33 -12.20 -5.64
N LEU A 21 3.44 -12.50 -4.71
CA LEU A 21 3.15 -13.86 -4.27
C LEU A 21 1.84 -14.36 -4.89
N PRO A 22 1.72 -15.68 -5.15
CA PRO A 22 0.54 -16.27 -5.77
C PRO A 22 -0.75 -16.15 -4.93
N ALA A 23 -0.64 -15.86 -3.63
CA ALA A 23 -1.77 -15.70 -2.71
C ALA A 23 -2.45 -14.30 -2.77
N ALA A 24 -2.28 -13.56 -3.88
CA ALA A 24 -2.67 -12.14 -3.98
C ALA A 24 -2.03 -11.26 -2.89
N GLU A 25 -0.83 -11.67 -2.47
CA GLU A 25 0.04 -10.97 -1.52
C GLU A 25 1.18 -10.30 -2.28
N PHE A 26 1.59 -9.15 -1.80
CA PHE A 26 2.67 -8.36 -2.39
C PHE A 26 3.73 -8.13 -1.33
N ARG A 27 4.99 -8.39 -1.66
CA ARG A 27 6.12 -7.97 -0.81
C ARG A 27 6.45 -6.53 -1.13
N VAL A 28 6.41 -5.69 -0.11
CA VAL A 28 6.77 -4.29 -0.19
C VAL A 28 7.95 -4.06 0.74
N LYS A 29 9.05 -3.55 0.20
CA LYS A 29 10.19 -3.06 0.99
C LYS A 29 9.94 -1.59 1.30
N LEU A 30 9.84 -1.27 2.59
CA LEU A 30 9.76 0.10 3.09
C LEU A 30 11.14 0.75 3.00
N ASP A 31 11.17 2.09 3.00
CA ASP A 31 12.43 2.85 3.08
C ASP A 31 13.19 2.60 4.41
N ASN A 32 12.52 2.06 5.43
CA ASN A 32 13.14 1.59 6.68
C ASN A 32 13.79 0.19 6.60
N GLU A 33 14.02 -0.34 5.39
CA GLU A 33 14.56 -1.69 5.12
C GLU A 33 13.70 -2.87 5.64
N HIS A 34 12.53 -2.60 6.20
CA HIS A 34 11.58 -3.65 6.55
C HIS A 34 10.80 -4.14 5.33
N GLU A 35 10.74 -5.46 5.20
CA GLU A 35 9.87 -6.14 4.23
C GLU A 35 8.54 -6.49 4.90
N ILE A 36 7.44 -6.03 4.32
CA ILE A 36 6.09 -6.36 4.78
C ILE A 36 5.31 -7.09 3.70
N ILE A 37 4.37 -7.92 4.16
CA ILE A 37 3.41 -8.58 3.28
C ILE A 37 2.16 -7.71 3.25
N CYS A 38 1.77 -7.33 2.04
CA CYS A 38 0.65 -6.44 1.82
C CYS A 38 -0.43 -7.11 0.99
N HIS A 39 -1.67 -6.80 1.32
CA HIS A 39 -2.83 -7.16 0.50
C HIS A 39 -3.38 -5.91 -0.19
N VAL A 40 -3.98 -6.12 -1.36
CA VAL A 40 -4.68 -5.04 -2.06
C VAL A 40 -5.95 -4.66 -1.31
N SER A 41 -6.14 -3.34 -1.11
CA SER A 41 -7.42 -2.84 -0.61
C SER A 41 -8.51 -3.04 -1.67
N GLY A 42 -9.77 -3.20 -1.25
CA GLY A 42 -10.91 -3.31 -2.17
C GLY A 42 -11.02 -2.13 -3.15
N LYS A 43 -10.51 -0.96 -2.75
CA LYS A 43 -10.40 0.23 -3.60
C LYS A 43 -9.48 0.01 -4.81
N VAL A 44 -8.35 -0.67 -4.61
CA VAL A 44 -7.41 -1.06 -5.69
C VAL A 44 -8.07 -2.07 -6.64
N ARG A 45 -8.81 -3.04 -6.10
CA ARG A 45 -9.50 -4.06 -6.91
C ARG A 45 -10.58 -3.45 -7.81
N ARG A 46 -11.32 -2.43 -7.33
CA ARG A 46 -12.25 -1.65 -8.17
C ARG A 46 -11.53 -0.79 -9.21
N SER A 47 -10.39 -0.21 -8.86
CA SER A 47 -9.64 0.68 -9.75
C SER A 47 -8.81 -0.05 -10.82
N LYS A 48 -8.80 -1.40 -10.84
CA LYS A 48 -8.03 -2.23 -11.78
C LYS A 48 -6.54 -1.84 -11.90
N ILE A 49 -5.94 -1.36 -10.80
CA ILE A 49 -4.53 -0.95 -10.81
C ILE A 49 -3.68 -2.21 -10.84
N ARG A 50 -2.92 -2.39 -11.91
CA ARG A 50 -1.92 -3.47 -12.03
C ARG A 50 -0.65 -3.01 -11.33
N ILE A 51 -0.29 -3.71 -10.26
CA ILE A 51 0.95 -3.50 -9.53
C ILE A 51 2.02 -4.39 -10.15
N ILE A 52 3.18 -3.79 -10.45
CA ILE A 52 4.36 -4.48 -10.96
C ILE A 52 5.50 -4.37 -9.96
N ILE A 53 6.51 -5.22 -10.09
CA ILE A 53 7.73 -5.13 -9.31
C ILE A 53 8.43 -3.82 -9.66
N GLY A 54 8.91 -3.09 -8.65
CA GLY A 54 9.57 -1.79 -8.79
C GLY A 54 8.65 -0.57 -8.78
N ASP A 55 7.31 -0.74 -8.80
CA ASP A 55 6.39 0.40 -8.62
C ASP A 55 6.42 0.86 -7.15
N ARG A 56 6.38 2.18 -6.94
CA ARG A 56 6.22 2.79 -5.61
C ARG A 56 4.75 2.77 -5.22
N VAL A 57 4.47 2.21 -4.05
CA VAL A 57 3.12 2.04 -3.53
C VAL A 57 2.99 2.68 -2.16
N LEU A 58 1.80 3.21 -1.90
CA LEU A 58 1.42 3.72 -0.59
C LEU A 58 0.68 2.61 0.17
N VAL A 59 1.20 2.31 1.35
CA VAL A 59 0.69 1.26 2.24
C VAL A 59 0.17 1.90 3.52
N GLU A 60 -1.07 1.58 3.88
CA GLU A 60 -1.61 1.89 5.20
C GLU A 60 -1.38 0.74 6.16
N MET A 61 -0.84 1.06 7.33
CA MET A 61 -0.75 0.15 8.47
C MET A 61 -1.37 0.78 9.71
N SER A 62 -1.98 -0.06 10.55
CA SER A 62 -2.60 0.37 11.80
C SER A 62 -1.68 -0.03 12.95
N ILE A 63 -1.10 0.94 13.65
CA ILE A 63 -0.05 0.74 14.68
C ILE A 63 -0.57 -0.09 15.88
N TYR A 64 -1.89 -0.10 16.12
CA TYR A 64 -2.49 -0.66 17.33
C TYR A 64 -3.05 -2.10 17.22
N ASP A 65 -2.95 -2.75 16.05
CA ASP A 65 -3.48 -4.11 15.90
C ASP A 65 -2.35 -5.15 15.87
N ARG A 66 -2.56 -6.29 16.56
CA ARG A 66 -1.62 -7.43 16.59
C ARG A 66 -1.33 -8.02 15.20
N ASN A 67 -2.08 -7.64 14.16
CA ASN A 67 -1.79 -7.93 12.76
C ASN A 67 -0.81 -6.95 12.08
N ALA A 68 0.06 -6.28 12.84
CA ALA A 68 1.10 -5.34 12.37
C ALA A 68 2.07 -5.85 11.28
N LYS A 69 2.00 -7.14 10.89
CA LYS A 69 2.75 -7.73 9.76
C LYS A 69 2.01 -7.65 8.41
N LYS A 70 0.77 -7.16 8.37
CA LYS A 70 -0.06 -7.09 7.16
C LYS A 70 -0.42 -5.64 6.82
N GLY A 71 0.13 -5.13 5.72
CA GLY A 71 -0.19 -3.79 5.19
C GLY A 71 -1.35 -3.80 4.20
N ARG A 72 -2.02 -2.65 4.03
CA ARG A 72 -3.03 -2.45 2.98
C ARG A 72 -2.50 -1.50 1.92
N ILE A 73 -2.46 -1.96 0.67
CA ILE A 73 -2.09 -1.09 -0.47
C ILE A 73 -3.29 -0.24 -0.86
N ILE A 74 -3.13 1.09 -0.84
CA ILE A 74 -4.17 2.02 -1.30
C ILE A 74 -4.02 2.37 -2.78
N ARG A 75 -2.81 2.76 -3.20
CA ARG A 75 -2.55 3.31 -4.53
C ARG A 75 -1.07 3.27 -4.88
N ARG A 76 -0.77 3.32 -6.19
CA ARG A 76 0.56 3.65 -6.70
C ARG A 76 0.81 5.15 -6.61
N LEU A 77 2.03 5.53 -6.27
CA LEU A 77 2.49 6.91 -6.35
C LEU A 77 2.97 7.14 -7.79
N LYS A 78 2.17 7.84 -8.59
CA LYS A 78 2.66 8.46 -9.82
C LYS A 78 3.21 9.82 -9.41
N GLY A 79 4.49 10.05 -9.65
CA GLY A 79 5.12 11.35 -9.43
C GLY A 79 4.26 12.44 -10.06
N THR A 80 3.94 13.45 -9.28
CA THR A 80 3.17 14.62 -9.70
C THR A 80 3.96 15.36 -10.77
N SER A 81 3.74 15.00 -12.04
CA SER A 81 4.27 15.69 -13.21
C SER A 81 3.15 16.46 -13.92
N ASP A 82 2.29 17.13 -13.16
CA ASP A 82 1.36 18.12 -13.67
C ASP A 82 1.18 19.21 -12.61
N ARG A 83 1.22 20.48 -13.04
CA ARG A 83 1.11 21.74 -12.26
C ARG A 83 2.44 22.37 -11.84
N THR A 84 3.20 22.87 -12.81
CA THR A 84 3.63 24.28 -12.90
C THR A 84 4.21 24.50 -14.30
N ILE A 85 3.35 24.49 -15.31
CA ILE A 85 3.59 25.27 -16.53
C ILE A 85 2.23 25.90 -16.84
N SER A 86 1.82 26.82 -15.97
CA SER A 86 0.63 27.63 -16.22
C SER A 86 1.05 29.08 -16.24
N LYS A 87 1.37 29.52 -17.47
CA LYS A 87 1.35 30.88 -18.01
C LYS A 87 2.37 31.90 -17.48
#